data_AF-X1CEG1-F1
#
_entry.id   AF-X1CEG1-F1
#
_cell.length_a   1.000
_cell.length_b   1.000
_cell.length_c   1.000
_cell.angle_alpha   90.00
_cell.angle_beta   90.00
_cell.angle_gamma   90.00
#
_symmetry.space_group_name_H-M   'P 1'
#
loop_
_entity.id
_entity.type
_entity.pdbx_description
1 polymer ?
#
loop_
_entity_poly.entity_id
_entity_poly.type
_entity_poly.pdbx_seq_one_letter_code
_entity_poly.pdbx_strand_id
1 'polypeptide(L)'
;MPLPNRDHLRAGIISGGGGFVVHLSDLCDKHGIEVVDLNTAPNGPKLIEDISKVLPFYWSKNNPVDLVASGNPLVYKNVTELMFASGCFDIMITMSHSGLAARAAKMKPDNEFGVRMKQLMMSFSGDRFKKMAQSEIEMYKNNPDTKIIYVSFDPGMADEIYDENEVLVVSGNPEFATIVLEKLHEYQKFVNATTSR
;
A
#
# COMPACT_ATOMS: atom_id res chain seq x y z
N MET A 1 -14.51 -9.70 7.13
CA MET A 1 -14.27 -8.57 6.20
C MET A 1 -15.09 -8.81 4.92
N PRO A 2 -16.19 -8.08 4.66
CA PRO A 2 -16.97 -8.28 3.44
C PRO A 2 -16.16 -7.84 2.21
N LEU A 3 -16.17 -8.67 1.17
CA LEU A 3 -15.57 -8.38 -0.14
C LEU A 3 -16.67 -8.05 -1.15
N PRO A 4 -16.41 -7.20 -2.16
CA PRO A 4 -17.39 -6.90 -3.20
C PRO A 4 -17.67 -8.13 -4.06
N ASN A 5 -18.93 -8.28 -4.48
CA ASN A 5 -19.37 -9.33 -5.39
C ASN A 5 -18.91 -9.01 -6.83
N ARG A 6 -17.76 -9.55 -7.22
CA ARG A 6 -17.09 -9.34 -8.52
C ARG A 6 -16.24 -10.56 -8.88
N ASP A 7 -15.96 -10.77 -10.17
CA ASP A 7 -15.14 -11.90 -10.64
C ASP A 7 -13.66 -11.80 -10.18
N HIS A 8 -13.14 -10.58 -10.11
CA HIS A 8 -11.77 -10.29 -9.68
C HIS A 8 -11.77 -9.11 -8.70
N LEU A 9 -10.80 -9.06 -7.79
CA LEU A 9 -10.56 -7.91 -6.92
C LEU A 9 -9.70 -6.88 -7.66
N ARG A 10 -10.09 -5.61 -7.60
CA ARG A 10 -9.35 -4.49 -8.20
C ARG A 10 -8.33 -3.93 -7.21
N ALA A 11 -7.05 -4.11 -7.47
CA ALA A 11 -5.96 -3.65 -6.62
C ALA A 11 -5.37 -2.31 -7.08
N GLY A 12 -5.24 -1.37 -6.16
CA GLY A 12 -4.38 -0.21 -6.26
C GLY A 12 -3.09 -0.45 -5.47
N ILE A 13 -1.94 -0.07 -6.02
CA ILE A 13 -0.64 -0.28 -5.39
C ILE A 13 0.05 1.07 -5.22
N ILE A 14 0.52 1.37 -4.00
CA ILE A 14 1.31 2.57 -3.67
C ILE A 14 2.69 2.13 -3.16
N SER A 15 3.75 2.78 -3.64
CA SER A 15 5.11 2.55 -3.12
C SER A 15 5.99 3.77 -3.21
N GLY A 16 6.97 3.87 -2.30
CA GLY A 16 8.06 4.85 -2.38
C GLY A 16 9.22 4.44 -3.29
N GLY A 17 9.21 3.25 -3.90
CA GLY A 17 10.24 2.80 -4.83
C GLY A 17 9.80 1.68 -5.78
N GLY A 18 10.20 1.82 -7.06
CA GLY A 18 9.72 1.00 -8.18
C GLY A 18 10.07 -0.51 -8.18
N GLY A 19 11.18 -0.94 -7.59
CA GLY A 19 11.61 -2.34 -7.70
C GLY A 19 10.69 -3.35 -7.01
N PHE A 20 10.10 -2.96 -5.87
CA PHE A 20 9.18 -3.82 -5.11
C PHE A 20 7.82 -3.97 -5.80
N VAL A 21 7.32 -2.91 -6.43
CA VAL A 21 5.97 -2.89 -6.99
C VAL A 21 5.84 -3.70 -8.27
N VAL A 22 6.91 -3.82 -9.06
CA VAL A 22 6.92 -4.71 -10.24
C VAL A 22 6.65 -6.15 -9.81
N HIS A 23 7.38 -6.62 -8.79
CA HIS A 23 7.20 -7.98 -8.28
C HIS A 23 5.79 -8.19 -7.71
N LEU A 24 5.27 -7.22 -6.96
CA LEU A 24 3.92 -7.29 -6.40
C LEU A 24 2.84 -7.31 -7.49
N SER A 25 3.01 -6.54 -8.57
CA SER A 25 2.10 -6.55 -9.72
C SER A 25 2.07 -7.91 -10.41
N ASP A 26 3.23 -8.52 -10.68
CA ASP A 26 3.31 -9.87 -11.27
C ASP A 26 2.61 -10.91 -10.40
N LEU A 27 2.73 -10.78 -9.07
CA LEU A 27 2.08 -11.67 -8.12
C LEU A 27 0.57 -11.46 -8.09
N CYS A 28 0.07 -10.23 -8.17
CA CYS A 28 -1.37 -9.97 -8.27
C CYS A 28 -1.97 -10.66 -9.50
N ASP A 29 -1.33 -10.52 -10.66
CA ASP A 29 -1.76 -11.14 -11.91
C ASP A 29 -1.80 -12.68 -11.80
N LYS A 30 -0.73 -13.27 -11.26
CA LYS A 30 -0.63 -14.72 -11.02
C LYS A 30 -1.75 -15.27 -10.13
N HIS A 31 -2.25 -14.48 -9.19
CA HIS A 31 -3.25 -14.89 -8.21
C HIS A 31 -4.68 -14.40 -8.53
N GLY A 32 -4.93 -13.88 -9.74
CA GLY A 32 -6.26 -13.50 -10.20
C GLY A 32 -6.78 -12.19 -9.61
N ILE A 33 -5.87 -11.31 -9.19
CA ILE A 33 -6.17 -9.96 -8.71
C ILE A 33 -5.81 -8.96 -9.79
N GLU A 34 -6.79 -8.13 -10.16
CA GLU A 34 -6.64 -7.15 -11.22
C GLU A 34 -5.84 -5.96 -10.71
N VAL A 35 -4.61 -5.78 -11.20
CA VAL A 35 -3.91 -4.51 -11.07
C VAL A 35 -4.54 -3.53 -12.04
N VAL A 36 -5.36 -2.62 -11.53
CA VAL A 36 -6.20 -1.72 -12.33
C VAL A 36 -5.35 -0.87 -13.26
N ASP A 37 -5.59 -0.91 -14.57
CA ASP A 37 -4.99 0.04 -15.52
C ASP A 37 -5.72 1.39 -15.45
N LEU A 38 -5.03 2.41 -14.93
CA LEU A 38 -5.63 3.73 -14.72
C LEU A 38 -5.93 4.48 -16.01
N ASN A 39 -5.36 4.06 -17.14
CA ASN A 39 -5.66 4.69 -18.42
C ASN A 39 -7.03 4.29 -18.95
N THR A 40 -7.52 3.11 -18.55
CA THR A 40 -8.76 2.52 -19.07
C THR A 40 -9.85 2.37 -18.02
N ALA A 41 -9.49 2.34 -16.73
CA ALA A 41 -10.44 2.23 -15.65
C ALA A 41 -11.40 3.44 -15.55
N PRO A 42 -12.68 3.22 -15.17
CA PRO A 42 -13.58 4.31 -14.82
C PRO A 42 -12.95 5.20 -13.73
N ASN A 43 -12.97 6.52 -13.92
CA ASN A 43 -12.32 7.52 -13.07
C ASN A 43 -10.77 7.47 -13.02
N GLY A 44 -10.14 6.49 -13.68
CA GLY A 44 -8.68 6.33 -13.72
C GLY A 44 -7.94 7.53 -14.35
N PRO A 45 -8.33 8.02 -15.55
CA PRO A 45 -7.68 9.19 -16.15
C PRO A 45 -7.79 10.44 -15.28
N LYS A 46 -8.94 10.60 -14.61
CA LYS A 46 -9.15 11.70 -13.66
C LYS A 46 -8.24 11.58 -12.44
N LEU A 47 -8.09 10.37 -11.90
CA LEU A 47 -7.14 10.08 -10.83
C LEU A 47 -5.69 10.37 -11.25
N ILE A 48 -5.28 10.01 -12.47
CA ILE A 48 -3.95 10.34 -13.00
C ILE A 48 -3.73 11.86 -13.02
N GLU A 49 -4.71 12.64 -13.48
CA GLU A 49 -4.63 14.10 -13.47
C GLU A 49 -4.47 14.67 -12.06
N ASP A 50 -5.22 14.15 -11.09
CA ASP A 50 -5.21 14.65 -9.72
C ASP A 50 -3.91 14.26 -8.99
N ILE A 51 -3.39 13.05 -9.21
CA ILE A 51 -2.07 12.62 -8.70
C ILE A 51 -0.95 13.45 -9.35
N SER A 52 -1.06 13.80 -10.63
CA SER A 52 -0.06 14.62 -11.34
C SER A 52 0.09 16.04 -10.80
N LYS A 53 -0.85 16.51 -9.97
CA LYS A 53 -0.72 17.79 -9.24
C LYS A 53 0.11 17.67 -7.96
N VAL A 54 0.28 16.44 -7.46
CA VAL A 54 0.99 16.13 -6.22
C VAL A 54 2.40 15.61 -6.51
N LEU A 55 2.54 14.77 -7.53
CA LEU A 55 3.80 14.14 -7.92
C LEU A 55 4.53 14.93 -9.02
N PRO A 56 5.87 14.84 -9.10
CA PRO A 56 6.63 15.53 -10.14
C PRO A 56 6.35 14.94 -11.52
N PHE A 57 6.53 15.74 -12.58
CA PHE A 57 6.12 15.42 -13.95
C PHE A 57 6.61 14.06 -14.48
N TYR A 58 7.70 13.52 -13.93
CA TYR A 58 8.32 12.27 -14.37
C TYR A 58 7.78 11.00 -13.67
N TRP A 59 6.80 11.12 -12.77
CA TRP A 59 6.16 9.95 -12.16
C TRP A 59 5.51 9.05 -13.21
N SER A 60 5.39 7.75 -12.93
CA SER A 60 4.74 6.77 -13.80
C SER A 60 3.22 6.97 -13.76
N LYS A 61 2.59 7.38 -14.87
CA LYS A 61 1.14 7.65 -14.95
C LYS A 61 0.31 6.38 -15.06
N ASN A 62 0.53 5.44 -14.15
CA ASN A 62 -0.27 4.23 -14.06
C ASN A 62 -0.28 3.71 -12.61
N ASN A 63 -0.98 2.62 -12.39
CA ASN A 63 -0.87 1.76 -11.23
C ASN A 63 0.12 0.64 -11.55
N PRO A 64 1.13 0.36 -10.71
CA PRO A 64 1.41 0.95 -9.39
C PRO A 64 1.81 2.43 -9.40
N VAL A 65 1.39 3.16 -8.37
CA VAL A 65 1.77 4.56 -8.14
C VAL A 65 3.09 4.62 -7.37
N ASP A 66 4.17 4.93 -8.09
CA ASP A 66 5.49 5.21 -7.50
C ASP A 66 5.56 6.68 -7.02
N LEU A 67 5.73 6.86 -5.72
CA LEU A 67 5.88 8.16 -5.05
C LEU A 67 7.28 8.77 -5.23
N VAL A 68 8.12 8.17 -6.08
CA VAL A 68 9.43 8.64 -6.52
C VAL A 68 10.38 8.97 -5.37
N ALA A 69 10.35 8.14 -4.33
CA ALA A 69 11.08 8.34 -3.08
C ALA A 69 10.93 9.76 -2.50
N SER A 70 9.74 10.35 -2.63
CA SER A 70 9.43 11.67 -2.08
C SER A 70 9.74 11.69 -0.58
N GLY A 71 10.64 12.59 -0.18
CA GLY A 71 10.92 12.85 1.24
C GLY A 71 9.80 13.60 1.98
N ASN A 72 8.72 13.96 1.27
CA ASN A 72 7.59 14.67 1.84
C ASN A 72 6.51 13.67 2.30
N PRO A 73 6.26 13.52 3.62
CA PRO A 73 5.28 12.57 4.14
C PRO A 73 3.83 12.91 3.74
N LEU A 74 3.55 14.17 3.36
CA LEU A 74 2.23 14.56 2.86
C LEU A 74 1.92 13.98 1.48
N VAL A 75 2.95 13.68 0.66
CA VAL A 75 2.74 13.11 -0.67
C VAL A 75 2.08 11.73 -0.56
N TYR A 76 2.56 10.88 0.34
CA TYR A 76 1.95 9.58 0.56
C TYR A 76 0.49 9.70 0.99
N LYS A 77 0.21 10.54 2.00
CA LYS A 77 -1.15 10.77 2.49
C LYS A 77 -2.08 11.24 1.35
N ASN A 78 -1.69 12.31 0.66
CA ASN A 78 -2.52 12.92 -0.38
C ASN A 78 -2.79 11.95 -1.54
N VAL A 79 -1.79 11.20 -1.99
CA VAL A 79 -1.98 10.20 -3.06
C VAL A 79 -2.89 9.07 -2.60
N THR A 80 -2.73 8.60 -1.36
CA THR A 80 -3.57 7.54 -0.78
C THR A 80 -5.03 8.00 -0.69
N GLU A 81 -5.30 9.22 -0.22
CA GLU A 81 -6.64 9.80 -0.16
C GLU A 81 -7.27 9.94 -1.56
N LEU A 82 -6.51 10.39 -2.56
CA LEU A 82 -6.98 10.44 -3.94
C LEU A 82 -7.33 9.06 -4.48
N MET A 83 -6.51 8.05 -4.18
CA MET A 83 -6.76 6.68 -4.61
C MET A 83 -8.02 6.10 -3.96
N PHE A 84 -8.26 6.32 -2.66
CA PHE A 84 -9.52 5.93 -2.01
C PHE A 84 -10.73 6.63 -2.64
N ALA A 85 -10.66 7.95 -2.80
CA ALA A 85 -11.76 8.76 -3.33
C ALA A 85 -12.12 8.43 -4.78
N SER A 86 -11.21 7.79 -5.53
CA SER A 86 -11.43 7.46 -6.94
C SER A 86 -12.51 6.39 -7.20
N GLY A 87 -12.76 5.51 -6.21
CA GLY A 87 -13.61 4.32 -6.38
C GLY A 87 -13.06 3.27 -7.35
N CYS A 88 -11.80 3.39 -7.79
CA CYS A 88 -11.17 2.49 -8.75
C CYS A 88 -10.84 1.12 -8.14
N PHE A 89 -10.65 1.05 -6.82
CA PHE A 89 -10.02 -0.09 -6.16
C PHE A 89 -10.93 -0.71 -5.09
N ASP A 90 -10.85 -2.03 -4.96
CA ASP A 90 -11.45 -2.79 -3.87
C ASP A 90 -10.41 -3.07 -2.77
N ILE A 91 -9.12 -3.15 -3.17
CA ILE A 91 -7.98 -3.38 -2.29
C ILE A 91 -6.90 -2.33 -2.57
N MET A 92 -6.28 -1.82 -1.51
CA MET A 92 -5.08 -0.99 -1.55
C MET A 92 -3.91 -1.78 -0.97
N ILE A 93 -2.87 -2.00 -1.76
CA ILE A 93 -1.63 -2.62 -1.31
C ILE A 93 -0.56 -1.54 -1.18
N THR A 94 0.01 -1.41 0.00
CA THR A 94 0.98 -0.36 0.27
C THR A 94 2.00 -0.82 1.31
N MET A 95 3.12 -0.11 1.40
CA MET A 95 4.11 -0.34 2.45
C MET A 95 3.77 0.49 3.68
N SER A 96 3.75 -0.14 4.86
CA SER A 96 3.53 0.62 6.09
C SER A 96 4.75 1.48 6.44
N HIS A 97 4.51 2.72 6.86
CA HIS A 97 5.56 3.60 7.40
C HIS A 97 6.20 3.05 8.68
N SER A 98 5.51 2.17 9.41
CA SER A 98 6.02 1.52 10.62
C SER A 98 7.31 0.72 10.34
N GLY A 99 7.44 0.12 9.16
CA GLY A 99 8.64 -0.62 8.75
C GLY A 99 9.86 0.26 8.47
N LEU A 100 9.68 1.56 8.19
CA LEU A 100 10.78 2.47 7.86
C LEU A 100 11.66 2.79 9.08
N ALA A 101 11.04 3.00 10.25
CA ALA A 101 11.76 3.22 11.51
C ALA A 101 12.55 1.98 11.93
N ALA A 102 11.93 0.79 11.85
CA ALA A 102 12.58 -0.47 12.16
C ALA A 102 13.74 -0.79 11.19
N ARG A 103 13.53 -0.54 9.89
CA ARG A 103 14.58 -0.64 8.87
C ARG A 103 15.74 0.32 9.16
N ALA A 104 15.45 1.57 9.51
CA ALA A 104 16.48 2.55 9.87
C ALA A 104 17.28 2.10 11.11
N ALA A 105 16.64 1.52 12.11
CA ALA A 105 17.31 0.97 13.29
C ALA A 105 18.27 -0.19 12.92
N LYS A 106 17.83 -1.09 12.03
CA LYS A 106 18.59 -2.27 11.57
C LYS A 106 19.64 -1.97 10.50
N MET A 107 19.64 -0.80 9.88
CA MET A 107 20.67 -0.42 8.90
C MET A 107 22.07 -0.45 9.52
N LYS A 108 22.99 -1.16 8.84
CA LYS A 108 24.43 -1.20 9.14
C LYS A 108 25.19 -0.52 8.00
N PRO A 109 25.28 0.82 8.01
CA PRO A 109 25.98 1.54 6.95
C PRO A 109 27.48 1.23 6.99
N ASP A 110 28.06 1.06 5.81
CA ASP A 110 29.49 0.80 5.58
C ASP A 110 30.26 2.04 5.10
N ASN A 111 29.55 3.16 4.88
CA ASN A 111 30.10 4.42 4.40
C ASN A 111 29.44 5.63 5.06
N GLU A 112 30.08 6.81 4.96
CA GLU A 112 29.63 8.06 5.60
C GLU A 112 28.24 8.51 5.13
N PHE A 113 27.92 8.31 3.85
CA PHE A 113 26.60 8.63 3.31
C PHE A 113 25.51 7.80 4.00
N GLY A 114 25.74 6.49 4.16
CA GLY A 114 24.85 5.58 4.86
C GLY A 114 24.69 5.94 6.34
N VAL A 115 25.76 6.37 7.01
CA VAL A 115 25.71 6.85 8.40
C VAL A 115 24.81 8.08 8.49
N ARG A 116 25.01 9.07 7.61
CA ARG A 116 24.20 10.29 7.55
C ARG A 116 22.74 9.99 7.25
N MET A 117 22.46 9.08 6.32
CA MET A 117 21.10 8.63 6.01
C MET A 117 20.44 7.94 7.19
N LYS A 118 21.12 7.03 7.88
CA LYS A 118 20.60 6.39 9.10
C LYS A 118 20.27 7.43 10.17
N GLN A 119 21.15 8.41 10.38
CA GLN A 119 20.96 9.45 11.38
C GLN A 119 19.80 10.38 11.04
N LEU A 120 19.64 10.73 9.76
CA LEU A 120 18.48 11.47 9.26
C LEU A 120 17.18 10.67 9.47
N MET A 121 17.15 9.40 9.07
CA MET A 121 15.98 8.53 9.28
C MET A 121 15.63 8.37 10.77
N MET A 122 16.64 8.19 11.64
CA MET A 122 16.46 8.09 13.08
C MET A 122 16.03 9.41 13.73
N SER A 123 16.38 10.57 13.15
CA SER A 123 15.91 11.88 13.62
C SER A 123 14.42 12.12 13.33
N PHE A 124 13.84 11.33 12.43
CA PHE A 124 12.41 11.28 12.18
C PHE A 124 11.68 10.23 13.06
N SER A 125 12.40 9.47 13.91
CA SER A 125 11.86 8.37 14.72
C SER A 125 11.13 8.81 15.99
N GLY A 126 10.10 8.05 16.41
CA GLY A 126 9.30 8.28 17.63
C GLY A 126 7.86 8.73 17.33
N ASP A 127 7.40 9.80 18.01
CA ASP A 127 6.01 10.30 17.95
C ASP A 127 5.50 10.57 16.53
N ARG A 128 6.38 10.95 15.60
CA ARG A 128 6.00 11.20 14.21
C ARG A 128 5.52 9.93 13.51
N PHE A 129 6.20 8.79 13.72
CA PHE A 129 5.75 7.51 13.16
C PHE A 129 4.43 7.05 13.76
N LYS A 130 4.26 7.20 15.08
CA LYS A 130 3.00 6.85 15.74
C LYS A 130 1.84 7.70 15.21
N LYS A 131 2.05 9.00 15.00
CA LYS A 131 1.07 9.90 14.38
C LYS A 131 0.78 9.54 12.91
N MET A 132 1.78 9.12 12.14
CA MET A 132 1.59 8.66 10.77
C MET A 132 0.76 7.38 10.72
N ALA A 133 1.08 6.39 11.56
CA ALA A 133 0.31 5.15 11.67
C ALA A 133 -1.15 5.41 12.11
N GLN A 134 -1.36 6.32 13.06
CA GLN A 134 -2.70 6.75 13.47
C GLN A 134 -3.46 7.42 12.32
N SER A 135 -2.81 8.33 11.59
CA SER A 135 -3.42 8.98 10.42
C SER A 135 -3.78 7.98 9.32
N GLU A 136 -2.99 6.92 9.14
CA GLU A 136 -3.28 5.84 8.21
C GLU A 136 -4.48 4.99 8.64
N ILE A 137 -4.60 4.69 9.93
CA ILE A 137 -5.74 3.98 10.50
C ILE A 137 -7.01 4.83 10.40
N GLU A 138 -6.92 6.14 10.64
CA GLU A 138 -8.04 7.06 10.44
C GLU A 138 -8.49 7.10 8.97
N MET A 139 -7.55 7.11 8.02
CA MET A 139 -7.89 7.00 6.59
C MET A 139 -8.62 5.69 6.29
N TYR A 140 -8.20 4.56 6.85
CA TYR A 140 -8.89 3.28 6.70
C TYR A 140 -10.32 3.34 7.23
N LYS A 141 -10.51 3.86 8.45
CA LYS A 141 -11.84 3.97 9.09
C LYS A 141 -12.81 4.83 8.27
N ASN A 142 -12.28 5.83 7.57
CA ASN A 142 -13.07 6.70 6.69
C ASN A 142 -13.34 6.09 5.31
N ASN A 143 -12.71 4.97 4.95
CA ASN A 143 -12.85 4.30 3.65
C ASN A 143 -13.09 2.79 3.81
N PRO A 144 -14.18 2.38 4.52
CA PRO A 144 -14.40 0.99 4.91
C PRO A 144 -14.63 0.04 3.73
N ASP A 145 -15.01 0.56 2.56
CA ASP A 145 -15.27 -0.23 1.36
C ASP A 145 -13.96 -0.71 0.68
N THR A 146 -12.85 -0.01 0.90
CA THR A 146 -11.53 -0.40 0.38
C THR A 146 -10.74 -1.13 1.46
N LYS A 147 -10.18 -2.31 1.12
CA LYS A 147 -9.37 -3.09 2.08
C LYS A 147 -7.91 -2.73 1.95
N ILE A 148 -7.25 -2.40 3.05
CA ILE A 148 -5.82 -2.07 3.03
C ILE A 148 -5.01 -3.30 3.41
N ILE A 149 -4.01 -3.59 2.60
CA ILE A 149 -3.00 -4.62 2.85
C ILE A 149 -1.66 -3.90 3.00
N TYR A 150 -1.15 -3.90 4.23
CA TYR A 150 0.19 -3.37 4.49
C TYR A 150 1.23 -4.47 4.28
N VAL A 151 2.17 -4.29 3.35
CA VAL A 151 3.31 -5.20 3.19
C VAL A 151 4.50 -4.64 3.97
N SER A 152 4.98 -5.40 4.96
CA SER A 152 6.16 -5.06 5.75
C SER A 152 7.31 -6.02 5.45
N PHE A 153 8.50 -5.47 5.22
CA PHE A 153 9.74 -6.25 5.11
C PHE A 153 10.34 -6.66 6.45
N ASP A 154 9.76 -6.19 7.55
CA ASP A 154 10.21 -6.49 8.90
C ASP A 154 9.10 -7.25 9.65
N PRO A 155 9.33 -8.52 10.03
CA PRO A 155 8.36 -9.30 10.79
C PRO A 155 8.20 -8.84 12.25
N GLY A 156 8.99 -7.86 12.71
CA GLY A 156 9.18 -7.60 14.13
C GLY A 156 8.41 -6.43 14.76
N MET A 157 8.04 -5.35 14.06
CA MET A 157 7.49 -4.15 14.73
C MET A 157 6.70 -3.24 13.79
N ALA A 158 5.48 -3.66 13.51
CA ALA A 158 4.44 -2.91 12.80
C ALA A 158 3.04 -3.40 13.20
N ASP A 159 2.92 -4.70 13.49
CA ASP A 159 1.66 -5.43 13.50
C ASP A 159 0.70 -5.03 14.63
N GLU A 160 1.16 -4.75 15.87
CA GLU A 160 0.24 -4.53 17.01
C GLU A 160 -0.76 -3.37 16.82
N ILE A 161 -0.32 -2.20 16.36
CA ILE A 161 -1.21 -1.01 16.25
C ILE A 161 -2.25 -1.19 15.13
N TYR A 162 -1.87 -1.83 14.02
CA TYR A 162 -2.78 -2.03 12.89
C TYR A 162 -3.69 -3.25 13.11
N ASP A 163 -3.20 -4.31 13.77
CA ASP A 163 -3.98 -5.51 14.11
C ASP A 163 -5.16 -5.18 15.03
N GLU A 164 -4.94 -4.33 16.05
CA GLU A 164 -6.01 -3.80 16.92
C GLU A 164 -7.13 -3.06 16.15
N ASN A 165 -6.88 -2.62 14.91
CA ASN A 165 -7.82 -1.86 14.09
C ASN A 165 -8.37 -2.67 12.90
N GLU A 166 -8.21 -4.00 12.92
CA GLU A 166 -8.65 -4.91 11.85
C GLU A 166 -8.08 -4.53 10.47
N VAL A 167 -6.90 -3.92 10.46
CA VAL A 167 -6.14 -3.64 9.24
C VAL A 167 -5.24 -4.83 8.95
N LEU A 168 -5.33 -5.38 7.74
CA LEU A 168 -4.55 -6.55 7.37
C LEU A 168 -3.09 -6.16 7.12
N VAL A 169 -2.22 -6.49 8.07
CA VAL A 169 -0.77 -6.37 7.91
C VAL A 169 -0.19 -7.71 7.53
N VAL A 170 0.58 -7.72 6.46
CA VAL A 170 1.30 -8.87 5.96
C VAL A 170 2.79 -8.60 6.10
N SER A 171 3.38 -9.18 7.13
CA SER A 171 4.77 -8.99 7.48
C SER A 171 5.66 -10.12 6.96
N GLY A 172 6.93 -9.81 6.71
CA GLY A 172 7.92 -10.76 6.21
C GLY A 172 8.38 -10.44 4.79
N ASN A 173 8.06 -11.30 3.83
CA ASN A 173 8.45 -11.17 2.44
C ASN A 173 7.22 -10.89 1.53
N PRO A 174 7.43 -10.38 0.31
CA PRO A 174 6.36 -10.16 -0.67
C PRO A 174 5.50 -11.42 -0.92
N GLU A 175 6.08 -12.60 -0.79
CA GLU A 175 5.42 -13.89 -0.98
C GLU A 175 4.36 -14.15 0.10
N PHE A 176 4.52 -13.65 1.34
CA PHE A 176 3.42 -13.72 2.32
C PHE A 176 2.23 -12.86 1.91
N ALA A 177 2.47 -11.71 1.27
CA ALA A 177 1.39 -10.93 0.68
C ALA A 177 0.62 -11.76 -0.35
N THR A 178 1.28 -12.65 -1.09
CA THR A 178 0.61 -13.54 -2.06
C THR A 178 -0.31 -14.56 -1.43
N ILE A 179 0.06 -15.15 -0.30
CA ILE A 179 -0.82 -16.09 0.42
C ILE A 179 -2.10 -15.38 0.83
N VAL A 180 -1.97 -14.15 1.34
CA VAL A 180 -3.12 -13.34 1.73
C VAL A 180 -3.99 -12.98 0.53
N LEU A 181 -3.36 -12.52 -0.56
CA LEU A 181 -4.05 -12.19 -1.82
C LEU A 181 -4.79 -13.41 -2.40
N GLU A 182 -4.15 -14.58 -2.41
CA GLU A 182 -4.77 -15.85 -2.82
C GLU A 182 -5.99 -16.18 -1.97
N LYS A 183 -5.86 -16.09 -0.63
CA LYS A 183 -6.99 -16.35 0.28
C LYS A 183 -8.12 -15.34 0.13
N LEU A 184 -7.82 -14.09 -0.16
CA LEU A 184 -8.85 -13.08 -0.45
C LEU A 184 -9.59 -13.40 -1.74
N HIS A 185 -8.88 -13.85 -2.78
CA HIS A 185 -9.50 -14.26 -4.04
C HIS A 185 -10.33 -15.56 -3.90
N GLU A 186 -9.84 -16.57 -3.16
CA GLU A 186 -10.61 -17.77 -2.81
C GLU A 186 -11.89 -17.40 -2.05
N TYR A 187 -11.78 -16.50 -1.07
CA TYR A 187 -12.92 -16.04 -0.29
C TYR A 187 -13.93 -15.24 -1.14
N GLN A 188 -13.46 -14.43 -2.08
CA GLN A 188 -14.32 -13.74 -3.04
C GLN A 188 -15.15 -14.73 -3.86
N LYS A 189 -14.53 -15.80 -4.38
CA LYS A 189 -15.25 -16.87 -5.09
C LYS A 189 -16.34 -17.52 -4.24
N PHE A 190 -16.03 -17.77 -2.97
CA PHE A 190 -17.00 -18.30 -2.02
C PHE A 190 -18.17 -17.33 -1.79
N VAL A 191 -17.90 -16.04 -1.58
CA VAL A 191 -18.94 -15.01 -1.42
C VAL A 191 -19.85 -14.96 -2.64
N ASN A 192 -19.29 -14.87 -3.85
CA ASN A 192 -20.06 -14.82 -5.09
C ASN A 192 -20.97 -16.05 -5.27
N ALA A 193 -20.46 -17.25 -4.94
CA ALA A 193 -21.22 -18.49 -5.03
C ALA A 193 -22.38 -18.55 -4.03
N THR A 194 -22.25 -17.89 -2.88
CA THR A 194 -23.26 -17.89 -1.82
C THR A 194 -24.33 -16.81 -2.05
N THR A 195 -23.98 -15.69 -2.70
CA THR A 195 -24.92 -14.61 -3.06
C THR A 195 -25.69 -14.88 -4.35
N SER A 196 -25.25 -15.83 -5.18
CA SER A 196 -25.93 -16.22 -6.43
C SER A 196 -27.05 -17.27 -6.24
N ARG A 197 -27.40 -17.60 -4.99
CA ARG A 197 -28.53 -18.47 -4.60
C ARG A 197 -29.62 -17.64 -3.93
#